data_AF-A0A6I4MGI3-F1
#
_entry.id   AF-A0A6I4MGI3-F1
#
_cell.length_a   1.000
_cell.length_b   1.000
_cell.length_c   1.000
_cell.angle_alpha   90.00
_cell.angle_beta   90.00
_cell.angle_gamma   90.00
#
_symmetry.space_group_name_H-M   'P 1'
#
loop_
_entity.id
_entity.type
_entity.pdbx_description
1 polymer ?
#
loop_
_entity_poly.entity_id
_entity_poly.type
_entity_poly.pdbx_seq_one_letter_code
_entity_poly.pdbx_strand_id
1 'polypeptide(L)'
;MADPGTDIVPRLYVVHVLLIPGILAALIPLHAVVLTWRQTHTQFPGKGSTNTTVRGYPFFPVFVAKTTSLFLWVLGVTVLLAAFVQINPVWLFGPYDPGAISAGSQPDWYMGWLEGALRIMPAWEVSAWGHTVTLSVLVPALVVPGLLFTGLAVYPFLERWVTGDPQIHHLLDRPRDVPARTGIGMGGVVFYGALWAAGGNDVVADRFDVPLYWTTWFFRFLVVLGPVLAYVVTYRICVGLQRRDLALVEHGLETGVIRRSPEGRYSEVERRLPAERTAAITDPRPAPAVPLDVPAEAGGVESPQARSPKARIRAALNRRFRADLAVVPRTAPDAPELEEGASIETAPASR
;
A
#
# COMPACT_ATOMS: atom_id res chain seq x y z
N MET A 1 -42.10 17.21 21.95
CA MET A 1 -41.68 15.83 22.27
C MET A 1 -41.11 15.27 20.97
N ALA A 2 -39.81 15.44 20.77
CA ALA A 2 -39.15 15.06 19.53
C ALA A 2 -39.06 13.55 19.49
N ASP A 3 -39.80 12.91 18.60
CA ASP A 3 -39.50 11.54 18.19
C ASP A 3 -38.15 11.59 17.45
N PRO A 4 -37.10 10.89 17.89
CA PRO A 4 -35.84 10.84 17.17
C PRO A 4 -36.00 10.41 15.70
N GLY A 5 -37.08 9.69 15.37
CA GLY A 5 -37.36 9.18 14.02
C GLY A 5 -37.70 10.25 12.96
N THR A 6 -38.34 11.37 13.32
CA THR A 6 -38.79 12.37 12.32
C THR A 6 -37.72 13.41 11.97
N ASP A 7 -36.80 13.68 12.90
CA ASP A 7 -35.79 14.74 12.75
C ASP A 7 -34.50 14.25 12.08
N ILE A 8 -34.28 12.93 12.01
CA ILE A 8 -33.01 12.37 11.54
C ILE A 8 -32.75 12.68 10.06
N VAL A 9 -33.77 12.53 9.21
CA VAL A 9 -33.64 12.76 7.76
C VAL A 9 -33.33 14.23 7.44
N PRO A 10 -34.07 15.22 7.97
CA PRO A 10 -33.71 16.64 7.79
C PRO A 10 -32.30 16.98 8.28
N ARG A 11 -31.87 16.43 9.42
CA ARG A 11 -30.51 16.67 9.95
C ARG A 11 -29.44 16.09 9.02
N LEU A 12 -29.61 14.85 8.58
CA LEU A 12 -28.70 14.21 7.63
C LEU A 12 -28.67 14.93 6.28
N TYR A 13 -29.81 15.47 5.81
CA TYR A 13 -29.87 16.26 4.58
C TYR A 13 -28.98 17.52 4.67
N VAL A 14 -29.07 18.29 5.77
CA VAL A 14 -28.22 19.47 5.97
C VAL A 14 -26.75 19.08 6.04
N VAL A 15 -26.43 17.98 6.74
CA VAL A 15 -25.05 17.48 6.83
C VAL A 15 -24.52 17.05 5.46
N HIS A 16 -25.35 16.36 4.66
CA HIS A 16 -24.96 15.76 3.39
C HIS A 16 -24.89 16.75 2.23
N VAL A 17 -25.74 17.78 2.20
CA VAL A 17 -25.77 18.76 1.09
C VAL A 17 -24.88 19.96 1.38
N LEU A 18 -24.86 20.45 2.62
CA LEU A 18 -24.17 21.69 2.98
C LEU A 18 -22.87 21.43 3.74
N LEU A 19 -22.94 20.77 4.91
CA LEU A 19 -21.80 20.75 5.84
C LEU A 19 -20.61 19.95 5.29
N ILE A 20 -20.81 18.67 4.95
CA ILE A 20 -19.73 17.80 4.46
C ILE A 20 -19.23 18.28 3.09
N PRO A 21 -20.07 18.54 2.08
CA PRO A 21 -19.59 19.04 0.80
C PRO A 21 -18.92 20.41 0.90
N GLY A 22 -19.42 21.31 1.77
CA GLY A 22 -18.79 22.61 2.01
C GLY A 22 -17.40 22.48 2.60
N ILE A 23 -17.20 21.58 3.57
CA ILE A 23 -15.88 21.27 4.13
C ILE A 23 -14.96 20.68 3.05
N LEU A 24 -15.44 19.72 2.25
CA LEU A 24 -14.65 19.12 1.17
C LEU A 24 -14.27 20.16 0.09
N ALA A 25 -15.19 21.05 -0.27
CA ALA A 25 -14.94 22.14 -1.22
C ALA A 25 -13.86 23.12 -0.74
N ALA A 26 -13.68 23.27 0.57
CA ALA A 26 -12.58 24.05 1.15
C ALA A 26 -11.27 23.23 1.26
N LEU A 27 -11.35 21.99 1.73
CA LEU A 27 -10.18 21.15 2.01
C LEU A 27 -9.50 20.62 0.74
N ILE A 28 -10.24 20.29 -0.32
CA ILE A 28 -9.67 19.75 -1.56
C ILE A 28 -8.76 20.78 -2.26
N PRO A 29 -9.20 22.03 -2.53
CA PRO A 29 -8.32 23.05 -3.09
C PRO A 29 -7.16 23.39 -2.15
N LEU A 30 -7.41 23.46 -0.85
CA LEU A 30 -6.35 23.70 0.14
C LEU A 30 -5.27 22.61 0.06
N HIS A 31 -5.67 21.34 0.01
CA HIS A 31 -4.75 20.22 -0.16
C HIS A 31 -3.97 20.31 -1.47
N ALA A 32 -4.65 20.59 -2.59
CA ALA A 32 -4.02 20.71 -3.90
C ALA A 32 -3.02 21.87 -3.97
N VAL A 33 -3.37 23.03 -3.42
CA VAL A 33 -2.51 24.22 -3.38
C VAL A 33 -1.31 24.01 -2.46
N VAL A 34 -1.53 23.46 -1.26
CA VAL A 34 -0.44 23.19 -0.31
C VAL A 34 0.58 22.22 -0.89
N LEU A 35 0.12 21.15 -1.55
CA LEU A 35 1.03 20.23 -2.23
C LEU A 35 1.74 20.93 -3.39
N THR A 36 1.00 21.48 -4.36
CA THR A 36 1.62 22.01 -5.59
C THR A 36 2.52 23.24 -5.37
N TRP A 37 2.22 24.12 -4.41
CA TRP A 37 2.99 25.34 -4.18
C TRP A 37 4.05 25.23 -3.09
N ARG A 38 3.90 24.34 -2.10
CA ARG A 38 4.86 24.22 -0.98
C ARG A 38 5.65 22.93 -0.99
N GLN A 39 5.08 21.83 -1.48
CA GLN A 39 5.65 20.48 -1.39
C GLN A 39 5.56 19.82 -2.76
N THR A 40 6.48 20.17 -3.67
CA THR A 40 6.56 19.62 -5.02
C THR A 40 6.34 18.10 -5.06
N HIS A 41 5.72 17.60 -6.13
CA HIS A 41 5.38 16.19 -6.24
C HIS A 41 6.60 15.28 -6.02
N THR A 42 6.43 14.27 -5.17
CA THR A 42 7.42 13.21 -4.97
C THR A 42 7.57 12.37 -6.24
N GLN A 43 8.78 11.91 -6.53
CA GLN A 43 9.10 11.14 -7.74
C GLN A 43 9.86 9.87 -7.40
N PHE A 44 9.77 8.85 -8.25
CA PHE A 44 10.62 7.66 -8.10
C PHE A 44 12.09 7.98 -8.46
N PRO A 45 13.06 7.26 -7.85
CA PRO A 45 14.46 7.39 -8.21
C PRO A 45 14.70 6.94 -9.65
N GLY A 46 15.68 7.57 -10.29
CA GLY A 46 16.02 7.35 -11.70
C GLY A 46 17.24 8.18 -12.09
N LYS A 47 17.72 8.02 -13.32
CA LYS A 47 18.93 8.69 -13.80
C LYS A 47 18.79 10.21 -13.69
N GLY A 48 19.64 10.82 -12.85
CA GLY A 48 19.65 12.26 -12.62
C GLY A 48 18.47 12.79 -11.79
N SER A 49 17.73 11.93 -11.11
CA SER A 49 16.77 12.29 -10.07
C SER A 49 17.48 12.40 -8.72
N THR A 50 17.31 13.51 -8.03
CA THR A 50 17.86 13.77 -6.69
C THR A 50 16.75 14.30 -5.77
N ASN A 51 17.02 14.40 -4.47
CA ASN A 51 16.07 15.00 -3.52
C ASN A 51 15.79 16.49 -3.79
N THR A 52 16.59 17.16 -4.62
CA THR A 52 16.46 18.60 -4.91
C THR A 52 15.98 18.89 -6.34
N THR A 53 15.80 17.86 -7.16
CA THR A 53 15.38 18.01 -8.55
C THR A 53 14.00 17.43 -8.75
N VAL A 54 13.19 18.07 -9.58
CA VAL A 54 11.87 17.55 -9.99
C VAL A 54 11.93 17.35 -11.49
N ARG A 55 11.75 16.11 -11.94
CA ARG A 55 11.70 15.75 -13.35
C ARG A 55 10.27 15.40 -13.73
N GLY A 56 9.80 16.00 -14.82
CA GLY A 56 8.47 15.76 -15.33
C GLY A 56 8.16 16.65 -16.53
N TYR A 57 6.96 16.50 -17.06
CA TYR A 57 6.46 17.37 -18.10
C TYR A 57 6.04 18.73 -17.52
N PRO A 58 6.16 19.83 -18.28
CA PRO A 58 5.64 21.12 -17.85
C PRO A 58 4.13 21.04 -17.61
N PHE A 59 3.65 21.85 -16.67
CA PHE A 59 2.23 21.91 -16.33
C PHE A 59 1.36 22.18 -17.57
N PHE A 60 1.76 23.14 -18.39
CA PHE A 60 1.13 23.43 -19.67
C PHE A 60 2.15 23.27 -20.81
N PRO A 61 1.79 22.66 -21.95
CA PRO A 61 0.47 22.11 -22.30
C PRO A 61 0.27 20.63 -21.92
N VAL A 62 1.36 19.92 -21.64
CA VAL A 62 1.36 18.44 -21.62
C VAL A 62 0.56 17.88 -20.44
N PHE A 63 0.80 18.36 -19.22
CA PHE A 63 0.15 17.82 -18.02
C PHE A 63 -1.35 18.13 -17.99
N VAL A 64 -1.75 19.35 -18.38
CA VAL A 64 -3.17 19.71 -18.53
C VAL A 64 -3.87 18.80 -19.54
N ALA A 65 -3.30 18.60 -20.73
CA ALA A 65 -3.90 17.73 -21.74
C ALA A 65 -4.09 16.29 -21.24
N LYS A 66 -3.07 15.71 -20.59
CA LYS A 66 -3.14 14.36 -20.02
C LYS A 66 -4.19 14.25 -18.90
N THR A 67 -4.24 15.23 -18.01
CA THR A 67 -5.18 15.24 -16.87
C THR A 67 -6.62 15.41 -17.35
N THR A 68 -6.87 16.31 -18.31
CA THR A 68 -8.19 16.48 -18.92
C THR A 68 -8.62 15.23 -19.68
N SER A 69 -7.70 14.57 -20.41
CA SER A 69 -8.01 13.30 -21.08
C SER A 69 -8.42 12.22 -20.09
N LEU A 70 -7.69 12.06 -18.97
CA LEU A 70 -8.05 11.13 -17.92
C LEU A 70 -9.41 11.47 -17.29
N PHE A 71 -9.69 12.75 -17.04
CA PHE A 71 -10.99 13.21 -16.54
C PHE A 71 -12.13 12.82 -17.49
N LEU A 72 -11.99 13.08 -18.79
CA LEU A 72 -13.00 12.73 -19.79
C LEU A 72 -13.21 11.22 -19.88
N TRP A 73 -12.16 10.41 -19.73
CA TRP A 73 -12.26 8.95 -19.65
C TRP A 73 -13.04 8.49 -18.41
N VAL A 74 -12.70 9.01 -17.23
CA VAL A 74 -13.42 8.67 -15.99
C VAL A 74 -14.88 9.12 -16.07
N LEU A 75 -15.15 10.32 -16.60
CA LEU A 75 -16.50 10.81 -16.84
C LEU A 75 -17.26 9.90 -17.79
N GLY A 76 -16.66 9.54 -18.93
CA GLY A 76 -17.27 8.65 -19.92
C GLY A 76 -17.65 7.30 -19.32
N VAL A 77 -16.73 6.66 -18.59
CA VAL A 77 -17.02 5.39 -17.90
C VAL A 77 -18.12 5.56 -16.85
N THR A 78 -18.10 6.65 -16.09
CA THR A 78 -19.11 6.91 -15.05
C THR A 78 -20.49 7.13 -15.67
N VAL A 79 -20.59 7.87 -16.78
CA VAL A 79 -21.84 8.08 -17.52
C VAL A 79 -22.36 6.77 -18.11
N LEU A 80 -21.48 5.93 -18.69
CA LEU A 80 -21.87 4.62 -19.21
C LEU A 80 -22.38 3.71 -18.08
N LEU A 81 -21.71 3.68 -16.93
CA LEU A 81 -22.19 2.92 -15.76
C LEU A 81 -23.52 3.46 -15.26
N ALA A 82 -23.69 4.78 -15.15
CA ALA A 82 -24.95 5.40 -14.73
C ALA A 82 -26.11 5.12 -15.70
N ALA A 83 -25.83 4.97 -17.00
CA ALA A 83 -26.83 4.69 -18.03
C ALA A 83 -27.19 3.20 -18.13
N PHE A 84 -26.21 2.30 -18.00
CA PHE A 84 -26.38 0.87 -18.31
C PHE A 84 -26.38 -0.05 -17.08
N VAL A 85 -25.88 0.41 -15.94
CA VAL A 85 -25.79 -0.39 -14.71
C VAL A 85 -26.70 0.22 -13.65
N GLN A 86 -27.75 -0.50 -13.30
CA GLN A 86 -28.68 -0.07 -12.25
C GLN A 86 -27.99 -0.07 -10.89
N ILE A 87 -28.03 1.07 -10.19
CA ILE A 87 -27.54 1.23 -8.82
C ILE A 87 -28.67 1.73 -7.92
N ASN A 88 -28.77 1.15 -6.72
CA ASN A 88 -29.75 1.49 -5.68
C ASN A 88 -31.22 1.63 -6.17
N PRO A 89 -31.87 0.53 -6.59
CA PRO A 89 -33.27 0.57 -7.04
C PRO A 89 -34.26 0.69 -5.88
N VAL A 90 -34.35 1.89 -5.28
CA VAL A 90 -35.14 2.17 -4.08
C VAL A 90 -36.63 1.82 -4.21
N TRP A 91 -37.16 1.82 -5.43
CA TRP A 91 -38.55 1.45 -5.72
C TRP A 91 -38.84 -0.05 -5.51
N LEU A 92 -37.83 -0.92 -5.47
CA LEU A 92 -38.00 -2.35 -5.19
C LEU A 92 -38.14 -2.65 -3.68
N PHE A 93 -37.61 -1.77 -2.82
CA PHE A 93 -37.58 -1.98 -1.37
C PHE A 93 -38.76 -1.33 -0.63
N GLY A 94 -39.40 -0.31 -1.22
CA GLY A 94 -40.51 0.41 -0.61
C GLY A 94 -40.06 1.41 0.48
N PRO A 95 -41.02 2.06 1.17
CA PRO A 95 -40.72 2.96 2.27
C PRO A 95 -40.16 2.20 3.48
N TYR A 96 -39.33 2.87 4.28
CA TYR A 96 -38.80 2.30 5.52
C TYR A 96 -39.93 2.01 6.52
N ASP A 97 -40.00 0.77 6.98
CA ASP A 97 -40.88 0.30 8.04
C ASP A 97 -40.03 -0.41 9.12
N PRO A 98 -40.02 0.06 10.38
CA PRO A 98 -39.29 -0.59 11.47
C PRO A 98 -39.69 -2.06 11.71
N GLY A 99 -40.88 -2.48 11.28
CA GLY A 99 -41.36 -3.86 11.40
C GLY A 99 -40.93 -4.79 10.28
N ALA A 100 -40.33 -4.27 9.20
CA ALA A 100 -39.94 -5.05 8.03
C ALA A 100 -38.44 -4.94 7.74
N ILE A 101 -37.83 -6.04 7.31
CA ILE A 101 -36.42 -6.09 6.89
C ILE A 101 -36.28 -6.77 5.54
N SER A 102 -35.33 -6.31 4.73
CA SER A 102 -34.94 -6.98 3.49
C SER A 102 -33.84 -8.02 3.73
N ALA A 103 -33.80 -9.04 2.89
CA ALA A 103 -32.64 -9.93 2.81
C ALA A 103 -31.47 -9.20 2.15
N GLY A 104 -30.24 -9.45 2.62
CA GLY A 104 -29.03 -8.82 2.07
C GLY A 104 -28.91 -7.32 2.38
N SER A 105 -29.49 -6.86 3.49
CA SER A 105 -29.30 -5.48 3.95
C SER A 105 -27.81 -5.26 4.29
N GLN A 106 -27.13 -4.52 3.43
CA GLN A 106 -25.72 -4.19 3.52
C GLN A 106 -25.55 -2.71 3.17
N PRO A 107 -24.58 -2.02 3.78
CA PRO A 107 -24.25 -0.67 3.37
C PRO A 107 -23.54 -0.68 2.01
N ASP A 108 -23.34 0.50 1.43
CA ASP A 108 -22.49 0.65 0.26
C ASP A 108 -21.08 0.07 0.50
N TRP A 109 -20.46 -0.40 -0.57
CA TRP A 109 -19.20 -1.14 -0.52
C TRP A 109 -18.08 -0.43 0.27
N TYR A 110 -18.02 0.91 0.29
CA TYR A 110 -16.99 1.66 1.02
C TYR A 110 -17.18 1.63 2.55
N MET A 111 -18.39 1.33 3.03
CA MET A 111 -18.73 1.11 4.44
C MET A 111 -18.85 -0.39 4.78
N GLY A 112 -18.75 -1.29 3.80
CA GLY A 112 -18.93 -2.73 3.99
C GLY A 112 -17.99 -3.37 5.03
N TRP A 113 -16.81 -2.80 5.25
CA TRP A 113 -15.87 -3.27 6.27
C TRP A 113 -16.36 -3.06 7.72
N LEU A 114 -17.17 -2.02 7.97
CA LEU A 114 -17.80 -1.78 9.27
C LEU A 114 -18.87 -2.84 9.55
N GLU A 115 -19.68 -3.12 8.54
CA GLU A 115 -20.69 -4.18 8.58
C GLU A 115 -20.05 -5.55 8.77
N GLY A 116 -18.97 -5.83 8.03
CA GLY A 116 -18.23 -7.08 8.20
C GLY A 116 -17.63 -7.23 9.60
N ALA A 117 -17.10 -6.15 10.19
CA ALA A 117 -16.63 -6.16 11.56
C ALA A 117 -17.76 -6.51 12.55
N LEU A 118 -18.97 -5.99 12.33
CA LEU A 118 -20.14 -6.29 13.15
C LEU A 118 -20.57 -7.75 13.01
N ARG A 119 -20.67 -8.24 11.77
CA ARG A 119 -21.12 -9.61 11.45
C ARG A 119 -20.20 -10.69 12.01
N ILE A 120 -18.89 -10.44 12.04
CA ILE A 120 -17.93 -11.43 12.55
C ILE A 120 -17.68 -11.29 14.05
N MET A 121 -18.16 -10.24 14.73
CA MET A 121 -17.87 -10.11 16.15
C MET A 121 -18.60 -11.18 16.99
N PRO A 122 -17.94 -11.77 18.00
CA PRO A 122 -18.63 -12.58 19.00
C PRO A 122 -19.63 -11.75 19.82
N ALA A 123 -20.66 -12.43 20.33
CA ALA A 123 -21.67 -11.85 21.22
C ALA A 123 -21.11 -11.62 22.64
N TRP A 124 -20.12 -10.73 22.76
CA TRP A 124 -19.54 -10.35 24.03
C TRP A 124 -20.32 -9.20 24.68
N GLU A 125 -20.66 -9.40 25.95
CA GLU A 125 -21.33 -8.40 26.77
C GLU A 125 -20.70 -8.36 28.15
N VAL A 126 -20.60 -7.17 28.72
CA VAL A 126 -20.12 -6.96 30.09
C VAL A 126 -21.17 -6.16 30.85
N SER A 127 -21.79 -6.80 31.84
CA SER A 127 -22.74 -6.13 32.74
C SER A 127 -22.05 -5.81 34.06
N ALA A 128 -21.98 -4.54 34.42
CA ALA A 128 -21.39 -4.06 35.68
C ALA A 128 -22.12 -2.81 36.18
N TRP A 129 -22.28 -2.69 37.51
CA TRP A 129 -22.94 -1.54 38.17
C TRP A 129 -24.33 -1.17 37.61
N GLY A 130 -25.14 -2.17 37.22
CA GLY A 130 -26.47 -1.94 36.66
C GLY A 130 -26.48 -1.45 35.20
N HIS A 131 -25.32 -1.39 34.55
CA HIS A 131 -25.18 -1.06 33.14
C HIS A 131 -24.68 -2.27 32.34
N THR A 132 -25.18 -2.44 31.12
CA THR A 132 -24.68 -3.46 30.19
C THR A 132 -23.95 -2.78 29.04
N VAL A 133 -22.69 -3.17 28.84
CA VAL A 133 -21.87 -2.74 27.71
C VAL A 133 -21.83 -3.86 26.68
N THR A 134 -22.45 -3.62 25.53
CA THR A 134 -22.49 -4.55 24.40
C THR A 134 -21.20 -4.44 23.58
N LEU A 135 -20.18 -5.20 23.97
CA LEU A 135 -18.88 -5.23 23.28
C LEU A 135 -19.01 -5.71 21.83
N SER A 136 -20.00 -6.55 21.54
CA SER A 136 -20.38 -6.97 20.18
C SER A 136 -20.67 -5.79 19.24
N VAL A 137 -21.13 -4.65 19.74
CA VAL A 137 -21.40 -3.44 18.96
C VAL A 137 -20.30 -2.40 19.15
N LEU A 138 -19.81 -2.24 20.38
CA LEU A 138 -18.80 -1.22 20.70
C LEU A 138 -17.45 -1.49 19.99
N VAL A 139 -17.03 -2.75 19.90
CA VAL A 139 -15.76 -3.12 19.26
C VAL A 139 -15.79 -2.81 17.75
N PRO A 140 -16.79 -3.26 16.96
CA PRO A 140 -16.90 -2.91 15.54
C PRO A 140 -17.11 -1.42 15.31
N ALA A 141 -17.88 -0.73 16.16
CA ALA A 141 -18.23 0.66 15.95
C ALA A 141 -17.09 1.64 16.31
N LEU A 142 -16.30 1.32 17.34
CA LEU A 142 -15.28 2.24 17.87
C LEU A 142 -13.85 1.70 17.76
N VAL A 143 -13.63 0.44 18.14
CA VAL A 143 -12.27 -0.13 18.20
C VAL A 143 -11.72 -0.39 16.80
N VAL A 144 -12.50 -0.98 15.89
CA VAL A 144 -12.02 -1.29 14.53
C VAL A 144 -11.74 0.00 13.73
N PRO A 145 -12.63 1.00 13.70
CA PRO A 145 -12.37 2.28 13.04
C PRO A 145 -11.24 3.06 13.73
N GLY A 146 -11.23 3.06 15.07
CA GLY A 146 -10.15 3.66 15.86
C GLY A 146 -8.80 3.06 15.49
N LEU A 147 -8.70 1.73 15.44
CA LEU A 147 -7.48 1.03 15.03
C LEU A 147 -7.05 1.41 13.61
N LEU A 148 -7.97 1.44 12.65
CA LEU A 148 -7.66 1.77 11.25
C LEU A 148 -7.23 3.23 11.08
N PHE A 149 -8.04 4.19 11.54
CA PHE A 149 -7.78 5.61 11.35
C PHE A 149 -6.63 6.09 12.22
N THR A 150 -6.58 5.72 13.50
CA THR A 150 -5.46 6.08 14.38
C THR A 150 -4.19 5.35 13.96
N GLY A 151 -4.29 4.08 13.56
CA GLY A 151 -3.15 3.33 13.03
C GLY A 151 -2.54 4.02 11.82
N LEU A 152 -3.37 4.41 10.84
CA LEU A 152 -2.90 5.10 9.63
C LEU A 152 -2.33 6.51 9.94
N ALA A 153 -2.98 7.26 10.83
CA ALA A 153 -2.53 8.60 11.21
C ALA A 153 -1.19 8.58 11.98
N VAL A 154 -1.00 7.59 12.86
CA VAL A 154 0.21 7.47 13.69
C VAL A 154 1.35 6.75 12.95
N TYR A 155 1.04 5.99 11.89
CA TYR A 155 2.01 5.16 11.16
C TYR A 155 3.31 5.91 10.75
N PRO A 156 3.28 7.12 10.15
CA PRO A 156 4.50 7.84 9.79
C PRO A 156 5.40 8.15 10.99
N PHE A 157 4.80 8.47 12.14
CA PHE A 157 5.53 8.76 13.38
C PHE A 157 6.11 7.49 14.01
N LEU A 158 5.35 6.39 13.95
CA LEU A 158 5.78 5.09 14.44
C LEU A 158 6.95 4.55 13.60
N GLU A 159 6.83 4.61 12.27
CA GLU A 159 7.90 4.20 11.36
C GLU A 159 9.15 5.04 11.61
N ARG A 160 9.04 6.37 11.66
CA ARG A 160 10.15 7.27 11.98
C ARG A 160 10.83 6.94 13.30
N TRP A 161 10.04 6.59 14.32
CA TRP A 161 10.57 6.17 15.61
C TRP A 161 11.33 4.84 15.51
N VAL A 162 10.82 3.86 14.79
CA VAL A 162 11.45 2.53 14.60
C VAL A 162 12.70 2.61 13.71
N THR A 163 12.63 3.27 12.56
CA THR A 163 13.74 3.38 11.59
C THR A 163 14.81 4.35 12.06
N GLY A 164 14.45 5.31 12.91
CA GLY A 164 15.37 6.34 13.42
C GLY A 164 15.76 7.36 12.36
N ASP A 165 14.99 7.48 11.28
CA ASP A 165 15.31 8.33 10.14
C ASP A 165 14.82 9.78 10.34
N PRO A 166 15.72 10.77 10.48
CA PRO A 166 15.34 12.17 10.62
C PRO A 166 15.35 12.93 9.29
N GLN A 167 15.70 12.29 8.17
CA GLN A 167 15.98 12.97 6.90
C GLN A 167 14.71 13.42 6.18
N ILE A 168 14.87 14.39 5.28
CA ILE A 168 13.80 14.85 4.39
C ILE A 168 13.91 14.07 3.08
N HIS A 169 12.81 13.41 2.70
CA HIS A 169 12.73 12.58 1.50
C HIS A 169 11.77 13.18 0.48
N HIS A 170 12.29 13.45 -0.72
CA HIS A 170 11.49 13.84 -1.88
C HIS A 170 11.45 12.74 -2.95
N LEU A 171 12.37 11.78 -2.88
CA LEU A 171 12.37 10.56 -3.67
C LEU A 171 11.55 9.46 -2.98
N LEU A 172 10.70 8.81 -3.76
CA LEU A 172 9.88 7.69 -3.32
C LEU A 172 10.73 6.43 -3.19
N ASP A 173 10.51 5.69 -2.11
CA ASP A 173 11.02 4.33 -2.02
C ASP A 173 10.15 3.41 -2.86
N ARG A 174 10.78 2.51 -3.62
CA ARG A 174 10.01 1.47 -4.28
C ARG A 174 9.50 0.51 -3.22
N PRO A 175 8.25 0.00 -3.33
CA PRO A 175 7.70 -0.92 -2.33
C PRO A 175 8.59 -2.15 -2.08
N ARG A 176 9.25 -2.67 -3.12
CA ARG A 176 10.17 -3.80 -2.98
C ARG A 176 11.43 -3.48 -2.17
N ASP A 177 11.86 -2.21 -2.09
CA ASP A 177 13.11 -1.82 -1.41
C ASP A 177 12.95 -1.75 0.11
N VAL A 178 11.70 -1.70 0.62
CA VAL A 178 11.41 -1.68 2.07
C VAL A 178 10.43 -2.81 2.44
N PRO A 179 10.89 -4.08 2.46
CA PRO A 179 10.01 -5.24 2.63
C PRO A 179 9.14 -5.21 3.89
N ALA A 180 9.70 -4.69 5.01
CA ALA A 180 8.97 -4.60 6.28
C ALA A 180 7.76 -3.65 6.18
N ARG A 181 7.95 -2.45 5.62
CA ARG A 181 6.87 -1.48 5.41
C ARG A 181 5.82 -2.03 4.45
N THR A 182 6.24 -2.60 3.33
CA THR A 182 5.30 -3.13 2.34
C THR A 182 4.53 -4.34 2.86
N GLY A 183 5.16 -5.19 3.67
CA GLY A 183 4.46 -6.25 4.40
C GLY A 183 3.41 -5.73 5.37
N ILE A 184 3.70 -4.67 6.14
CA ILE A 184 2.73 -4.04 7.06
C ILE A 184 1.56 -3.45 6.27
N GLY A 185 1.86 -2.74 5.18
CA GLY A 185 0.83 -2.18 4.29
C GLY A 185 -0.08 -3.26 3.72
N MET A 186 0.48 -4.38 3.23
CA MET A 186 -0.31 -5.50 2.74
C MET A 186 -1.09 -6.22 3.84
N GLY A 187 -0.56 -6.29 5.05
CA GLY A 187 -1.31 -6.74 6.22
C GLY A 187 -2.56 -5.89 6.47
N GLY A 188 -2.43 -4.55 6.38
CA GLY A 188 -3.56 -3.63 6.46
C GLY A 188 -4.57 -3.78 5.32
N VAL A 189 -4.10 -3.96 4.08
CA VAL A 189 -4.96 -4.22 2.92
C VAL A 189 -5.75 -5.52 3.09
N VAL A 190 -5.12 -6.59 3.55
CA VAL A 190 -5.81 -7.88 3.80
C VAL A 190 -6.76 -7.77 4.99
N PHE A 191 -6.41 -7.03 6.04
CA PHE A 191 -7.31 -6.76 7.15
C PHE A 191 -8.58 -6.03 6.68
N TYR A 192 -8.43 -4.92 5.95
CA TYR A 192 -9.55 -4.17 5.39
C TYR A 192 -10.36 -5.01 4.40
N GLY A 193 -9.69 -5.72 3.49
CA GLY A 193 -10.34 -6.55 2.47
C GLY A 193 -11.09 -7.74 3.06
N ALA A 194 -10.57 -8.37 4.12
CA ALA A 194 -11.25 -9.44 4.83
C ALA A 194 -12.51 -8.94 5.54
N LEU A 195 -12.45 -7.77 6.20
CA LEU A 195 -13.63 -7.13 6.78
C LEU A 195 -14.64 -6.74 5.70
N TRP A 196 -14.18 -6.14 4.60
CA TRP A 196 -15.04 -5.77 3.47
C TRP A 196 -15.77 -6.97 2.88
N ALA A 197 -15.05 -8.08 2.65
CA ALA A 197 -15.64 -9.33 2.16
C ALA A 197 -16.60 -9.97 3.19
N ALA A 198 -16.29 -9.86 4.48
CA ALA A 198 -17.16 -10.32 5.55
C ALA A 198 -18.48 -9.53 5.63
N GLY A 199 -18.48 -8.26 5.18
CA GLY A 199 -19.70 -7.45 5.04
C GLY A 199 -20.72 -8.07 4.09
N GLY A 200 -20.26 -8.92 3.15
CA GLY A 200 -21.08 -9.68 2.22
C GLY A 200 -21.26 -11.16 2.57
N ASN A 201 -21.00 -11.59 3.80
CA ASN A 201 -20.92 -13.02 4.15
C ASN A 201 -22.20 -13.85 3.88
N ASP A 202 -23.38 -13.23 3.96
CA ASP A 202 -24.70 -13.81 3.65
C ASP A 202 -24.86 -14.04 2.15
N VAL A 203 -24.49 -13.07 1.32
CA VAL A 203 -24.48 -13.20 -0.14
C VAL A 203 -23.44 -14.23 -0.57
N VAL A 204 -22.27 -14.28 0.07
CA VAL A 204 -21.27 -15.32 -0.17
C VAL A 204 -21.82 -16.71 0.20
N ALA A 205 -22.48 -16.83 1.35
CA ALA A 205 -23.09 -18.09 1.78
C ALA A 205 -24.16 -18.58 0.79
N ASP A 206 -25.06 -17.68 0.36
CA ASP A 206 -26.13 -17.96 -0.60
C ASP A 206 -25.59 -18.35 -1.99
N ARG A 207 -24.63 -17.57 -2.54
CA ARG A 207 -24.15 -17.79 -3.91
C ARG A 207 -23.20 -18.94 -4.08
N PHE A 208 -22.46 -19.30 -3.03
CA PHE A 208 -21.50 -20.42 -3.06
C PHE A 208 -22.03 -21.67 -2.37
N ASP A 209 -23.28 -21.66 -1.88
CA ASP A 209 -23.92 -22.77 -1.15
C ASP A 209 -23.07 -23.26 0.03
N VAL A 210 -22.52 -22.30 0.79
CA VAL A 210 -21.68 -22.56 1.97
C VAL A 210 -22.45 -22.15 3.23
N PRO A 211 -22.44 -22.95 4.31
CA PRO A 211 -23.13 -22.56 5.53
C PRO A 211 -22.64 -21.23 6.11
N LEU A 212 -23.57 -20.36 6.50
CA LEU A 212 -23.26 -19.03 7.07
C LEU A 212 -22.35 -19.07 8.31
N TYR A 213 -22.50 -20.12 9.13
CA TYR A 213 -21.63 -20.31 10.29
C TYR A 213 -20.17 -20.55 9.88
N TRP A 214 -19.95 -21.31 8.80
CA TRP A 214 -18.61 -21.57 8.27
C TRP A 214 -17.99 -20.30 7.69
N THR A 215 -18.75 -19.50 6.95
CA THR A 215 -18.24 -18.22 6.40
C THR A 215 -17.87 -17.26 7.53
N THR A 216 -18.70 -17.15 8.57
CA THR A 216 -18.42 -16.32 9.75
C THR A 216 -17.14 -16.76 10.47
N TRP A 217 -16.97 -18.05 10.74
CA TRP A 217 -15.76 -18.57 11.39
C TRP A 217 -14.52 -18.38 10.52
N PHE A 218 -14.62 -18.63 9.22
CA PHE A 218 -13.54 -18.39 8.27
C PHE A 218 -13.06 -16.93 8.35
N PHE A 219 -13.98 -15.96 8.30
CA PHE A 219 -13.60 -14.54 8.38
C PHE A 219 -13.05 -14.14 9.75
N ARG A 220 -13.53 -14.72 10.86
CA ARG A 220 -12.94 -14.52 12.19
C ARG A 220 -11.47 -14.91 12.24
N PHE A 221 -11.12 -16.07 11.68
CA PHE A 221 -9.72 -16.49 11.59
C PHE A 221 -8.95 -15.66 10.57
N LEU A 222 -9.54 -15.34 9.42
CA LEU A 222 -8.89 -14.59 8.35
C LEU A 222 -8.53 -13.17 8.76
N VAL A 223 -9.37 -12.48 9.52
CA VAL A 223 -9.11 -11.09 9.96
C VAL A 223 -7.89 -11.02 10.90
N VAL A 224 -7.59 -12.10 11.62
CA VAL A 224 -6.42 -12.16 12.52
C VAL A 224 -5.20 -12.76 11.81
N LEU A 225 -5.36 -13.91 11.16
CA LEU A 225 -4.25 -14.66 10.54
C LEU A 225 -3.88 -14.10 9.17
N GLY A 226 -4.85 -13.60 8.40
CA GLY A 226 -4.67 -13.05 7.06
C GLY A 226 -3.63 -11.93 7.01
N PRO A 227 -3.68 -10.91 7.89
CA PRO A 227 -2.67 -9.86 7.93
C PRO A 227 -1.25 -10.38 8.23
N VAL A 228 -1.13 -11.38 9.11
CA VAL A 228 0.18 -11.99 9.44
C VAL A 228 0.73 -12.77 8.24
N LEU A 229 -0.12 -13.57 7.59
CA LEU A 229 0.25 -14.31 6.37
C LEU A 229 0.62 -13.35 5.24
N ALA A 230 -0.16 -12.29 5.05
CA ALA A 230 0.11 -11.25 4.05
C ALA A 230 1.46 -10.59 4.30
N TYR A 231 1.77 -10.22 5.55
CA TYR A 231 3.07 -9.68 5.91
C TYR A 231 4.21 -10.65 5.53
N VAL A 232 4.12 -11.92 5.92
CA VAL A 232 5.17 -12.92 5.65
C VAL A 232 5.36 -13.14 4.16
N VAL A 233 4.27 -13.34 3.41
CA VAL A 233 4.30 -13.61 1.97
C VAL A 233 4.84 -12.39 1.22
N THR A 234 4.29 -11.20 1.47
CA THR A 234 4.72 -9.96 0.84
C THR A 234 6.19 -9.68 1.13
N TYR A 235 6.62 -9.84 2.39
CA TYR A 235 8.04 -9.66 2.75
C TYR A 235 8.95 -10.55 1.91
N ARG A 236 8.62 -11.84 1.79
CA ARG A 236 9.41 -12.81 0.99
C ARG A 236 9.41 -12.46 -0.49
N ILE A 237 8.28 -12.02 -1.04
CA ILE A 237 8.17 -11.56 -2.43
C ILE A 237 9.07 -10.33 -2.64
N CYS A 238 9.04 -9.34 -1.75
CA CYS A 238 9.90 -8.15 -1.85
C CYS A 238 11.38 -8.53 -1.86
N VAL A 239 11.82 -9.41 -0.96
CA VAL A 239 13.22 -9.90 -0.94
C VAL A 239 13.58 -10.65 -2.23
N GLY A 240 12.68 -11.49 -2.75
CA GLY A 240 12.88 -12.16 -4.04
C GLY A 240 13.03 -11.17 -5.21
N LEU A 241 12.19 -10.13 -5.24
CA LEU A 241 12.26 -9.07 -6.24
C LEU A 241 13.53 -8.25 -6.14
N GLN A 242 14.01 -7.93 -4.93
CA GLN A 242 15.30 -7.26 -4.74
C GLN A 242 16.46 -8.10 -5.27
N ARG A 243 16.50 -9.41 -4.96
CA ARG A 243 17.55 -10.30 -5.45
C ARG A 243 17.56 -10.40 -6.97
N ARG A 244 16.38 -10.44 -7.60
CA ARG A 244 16.25 -10.38 -9.05
C ARG A 244 16.79 -9.06 -9.60
N ASP A 245 16.45 -7.94 -8.98
CA ASP A 245 16.93 -6.63 -9.41
C ASP A 245 18.46 -6.51 -9.29
N LEU A 246 19.06 -7.06 -8.23
CA LEU A 246 20.52 -7.15 -8.08
C LEU A 246 21.16 -8.06 -9.14
N ALA A 247 20.58 -9.24 -9.40
CA ALA A 247 21.06 -10.14 -10.44
C ALA A 247 21.04 -9.48 -11.83
N LEU A 248 20.00 -8.69 -12.13
CA LEU A 248 19.90 -7.92 -13.38
C LEU A 248 20.98 -6.83 -13.51
N VAL A 249 21.48 -6.30 -12.38
CA VAL A 249 22.59 -5.33 -12.38
C VAL A 249 23.94 -6.03 -12.55
N GLU A 250 24.13 -7.18 -11.89
CA GLU A 250 25.39 -7.92 -11.90
C GLU A 250 25.63 -8.68 -13.22
N HIS A 251 24.61 -9.40 -13.70
CA HIS A 251 24.70 -10.30 -14.85
C HIS A 251 24.11 -9.63 -16.11
N GLY A 252 23.04 -8.86 -15.95
CA GLY A 252 22.30 -8.27 -17.05
C GLY A 252 20.99 -9.01 -17.32
N LEU A 253 20.35 -8.67 -18.43
CA LEU A 253 19.10 -9.29 -18.86
C LEU A 253 19.38 -10.58 -19.64
N GLU A 254 18.86 -11.69 -19.13
CA GLU A 254 18.77 -12.99 -19.80
C GLU A 254 18.04 -12.84 -21.16
N THR A 255 18.68 -13.25 -22.25
CA THR A 255 18.10 -13.11 -23.62
C THR A 255 17.38 -14.35 -24.12
N GLY A 256 17.49 -15.49 -23.40
CA GLY A 256 17.01 -16.79 -23.83
C GLY A 256 17.89 -17.49 -24.87
N VAL A 257 19.01 -16.87 -25.27
CA VAL A 257 19.95 -17.44 -26.25
C VAL A 257 21.05 -18.21 -25.54
N ILE A 258 21.06 -19.53 -25.69
CA ILE A 258 22.09 -20.40 -25.10
C ILE A 258 23.22 -20.63 -26.11
N ARG A 259 24.45 -20.31 -25.72
CA ARG A 259 25.66 -20.59 -26.49
C ARG A 259 26.41 -21.77 -25.88
N ARG A 260 26.81 -22.72 -26.72
CA ARG A 260 27.68 -23.84 -26.33
C ARG A 260 29.15 -23.50 -26.61
N SER A 261 30.02 -23.64 -25.62
CA SER A 261 31.47 -23.47 -25.78
C SER A 261 32.09 -24.67 -26.50
N PRO A 262 33.28 -24.52 -27.11
CA PRO A 262 34.01 -25.65 -27.72
C PRO A 262 34.29 -26.80 -26.74
N GLU A 263 34.44 -26.50 -25.44
CA GLU A 263 34.63 -27.49 -24.37
C GLU A 263 33.30 -28.12 -23.89
N GLY A 264 32.17 -27.73 -24.50
CA GLY A 264 30.85 -28.29 -24.21
C GLY A 264 30.06 -27.60 -23.09
N ARG A 265 30.54 -26.48 -22.53
CA ARG A 265 29.77 -25.70 -21.54
C ARG A 265 28.62 -24.95 -22.19
N TYR A 266 27.53 -24.76 -21.46
CA TYR A 266 26.39 -23.92 -21.89
C TYR A 266 26.41 -22.63 -21.09
N SER A 267 26.34 -21.49 -21.78
CA SER A 267 26.22 -20.16 -21.17
C SER A 267 25.10 -19.39 -21.86
N GLU A 268 24.29 -18.68 -21.09
CA GLU A 268 23.30 -17.77 -21.64
C GLU A 268 23.95 -16.45 -22.06
N VAL A 269 23.51 -15.89 -23.19
CA VAL A 269 23.93 -14.57 -23.61
C VAL A 269 23.16 -13.54 -22.78
N GLU A 270 23.88 -12.78 -21.96
CA GLU A 270 23.32 -11.73 -21.12
C GLU A 270 23.50 -10.37 -21.80
N ARG A 271 22.43 -9.56 -21.83
CA ARG A 271 22.48 -8.18 -22.31
C ARG A 271 22.50 -7.22 -21.13
N ARG A 272 23.60 -6.48 -20.95
CA ARG A 272 23.66 -5.42 -19.93
C ARG A 272 22.58 -4.38 -20.16
N LEU A 273 21.87 -4.04 -19.09
CA LEU A 273 20.83 -3.03 -19.14
C LEU A 273 21.45 -1.62 -19.21
N PRO A 274 20.85 -0.69 -19.98
CA PRO A 274 21.29 0.70 -19.96
C PRO A 274 21.21 1.29 -18.54
N ALA A 275 22.12 2.21 -18.23
CA ALA A 275 22.19 2.88 -16.92
C ALA A 275 20.85 3.52 -16.49
N GLU A 276 20.01 3.93 -17.45
CA GLU A 276 18.67 4.49 -17.18
C GLU A 276 17.71 3.50 -16.52
N ARG A 277 17.81 2.22 -16.89
CA ARG A 277 16.96 1.15 -16.36
C ARG A 277 17.46 0.65 -15.01
N THR A 278 18.77 0.72 -14.76
CA THR A 278 19.39 0.29 -13.50
C THR A 278 19.50 1.40 -12.48
N ALA A 279 19.37 2.68 -12.86
CA ALA A 279 19.55 3.83 -11.98
C ALA A 279 18.69 3.81 -10.70
N ALA A 280 17.47 3.26 -10.77
CA ALA A 280 16.63 3.12 -9.59
C ALA A 280 17.13 2.03 -8.63
N ILE A 281 17.84 1.02 -9.13
CA ILE A 281 18.42 -0.10 -8.36
C ILE A 281 19.75 0.31 -7.76
N THR A 282 20.59 1.03 -8.52
CA THR A 282 21.92 1.48 -8.12
C THR A 282 21.91 2.85 -7.44
N ASP A 283 20.77 3.28 -6.90
CA ASP A 283 20.62 4.58 -6.27
C ASP A 283 21.47 4.64 -4.98
N PRO A 284 22.43 5.58 -4.85
CA PRO A 284 23.34 5.66 -3.71
C PRO A 284 22.69 6.20 -2.42
N ARG A 285 21.36 6.32 -2.35
CA ARG A 285 20.66 6.83 -1.17
C ARG A 285 20.98 6.04 0.10
N PRO A 286 20.99 6.72 1.26
CA PRO A 286 21.08 6.05 2.55
C PRO A 286 19.97 5.01 2.71
N ALA A 287 20.29 3.90 3.38
CA ALA A 287 19.31 2.87 3.68
C ALA A 287 18.12 3.48 4.46
N PRO A 288 16.87 3.04 4.19
CA PRO A 288 15.65 3.55 4.85
C PRO A 288 15.59 3.40 6.39
N ALA A 289 16.55 2.71 7.00
CA ALA A 289 16.65 2.54 8.44
C ALA A 289 18.09 2.68 8.94
N VAL A 290 18.28 3.54 9.93
CA VAL A 290 19.57 3.81 10.58
C VAL A 290 19.85 2.72 11.62
N PRO A 291 21.11 2.28 11.80
CA PRO A 291 21.47 1.39 12.89
C PRO A 291 21.20 2.01 14.26
N LEU A 292 20.22 1.44 14.98
CA LEU A 292 19.91 1.77 16.37
C LEU A 292 20.30 0.62 17.32
N ASP A 293 21.38 -0.09 16.99
CA ASP A 293 21.81 -1.27 17.71
C ASP A 293 22.17 -0.93 19.16
N VAL A 294 21.62 -1.70 20.09
CA VAL A 294 21.98 -1.61 21.51
C VAL A 294 23.34 -2.29 21.67
N PRO A 295 24.39 -1.60 22.19
CA PRO A 295 25.71 -2.20 22.35
C PRO A 295 25.62 -3.49 23.18
N ALA A 296 26.31 -4.53 22.72
CA ALA A 296 26.46 -5.77 23.47
C ALA A 296 27.13 -5.50 24.83
N GLU A 297 26.84 -6.34 25.83
CA GLU A 297 27.44 -6.21 27.15
C GLU A 297 28.96 -6.26 27.06
N ALA A 298 29.63 -5.20 27.51
CA ALA A 298 31.08 -5.15 27.58
C ALA A 298 31.49 -5.33 29.06
N GLY A 299 32.24 -6.39 29.36
CA GLY A 299 32.77 -6.64 30.70
C GLY A 299 31.71 -6.91 31.78
N GLY A 300 30.56 -7.49 31.43
CA GLY A 300 29.49 -7.83 32.39
C GLY A 300 28.64 -6.65 32.86
N VAL A 301 28.82 -5.46 32.27
CA VAL A 301 27.97 -4.29 32.54
C VAL A 301 27.01 -4.08 31.37
N GLU A 302 25.74 -4.27 31.65
CA GLU A 302 24.65 -4.01 30.71
C GLU A 302 24.61 -2.52 30.34
N SER A 303 24.55 -2.22 29.04
CA SER A 303 24.51 -0.84 28.54
C SER A 303 23.26 -0.11 29.07
N PRO A 304 23.34 1.19 29.42
CA PRO A 304 22.19 1.93 29.95
C PRO A 304 20.97 1.92 29.01
N GLN A 305 21.22 1.81 27.70
CA GLN A 305 20.20 1.71 26.67
C GLN A 305 19.56 0.32 26.64
N ALA A 306 20.29 -0.74 26.95
CA ALA A 306 19.74 -2.10 27.10
C ALA A 306 18.80 -2.22 28.31
N ARG A 307 18.96 -1.40 29.35
CA ARG A 307 18.11 -1.44 30.56
C ARG A 307 16.65 -1.02 30.32
N SER A 308 16.37 -0.29 29.23
CA SER A 308 15.01 0.16 28.91
C SER A 308 14.28 -0.86 28.03
N PRO A 309 13.11 -1.39 28.45
CA PRO A 309 12.34 -2.33 27.63
C PRO A 309 11.90 -1.70 26.31
N LYS A 310 11.61 -0.39 26.30
CA LYS A 310 11.27 0.37 25.09
C LYS A 310 12.42 0.40 24.08
N ALA A 311 13.65 0.57 24.56
CA ALA A 311 14.84 0.59 23.70
C ALA A 311 15.13 -0.80 23.11
N ARG A 312 14.94 -1.88 23.89
CA ARG A 312 15.04 -3.26 23.40
C ARG A 312 14.03 -3.56 22.29
N ILE A 313 12.76 -3.17 22.49
CA ILE A 313 11.70 -3.34 21.48
C ILE A 313 12.03 -2.54 20.22
N ARG A 314 12.41 -1.27 20.37
CA ARG A 314 12.80 -0.40 19.25
C ARG A 314 13.95 -1.01 18.45
N ALA A 315 14.99 -1.50 19.12
CA ALA A 315 16.12 -2.14 18.46
C ALA A 315 15.73 -3.44 17.75
N ALA A 316 14.84 -4.26 18.33
CA ALA A 316 14.34 -5.47 17.69
C ALA A 316 13.52 -5.17 16.42
N LEU A 317 12.65 -4.18 16.47
CA LEU A 317 11.88 -3.72 15.31
C LEU A 317 12.80 -3.09 14.24
N ASN A 318 13.76 -2.27 14.65
CA ASN A 318 14.77 -1.68 13.75
C ASN A 318 15.57 -2.76 13.03
N ARG A 319 16.02 -3.81 13.75
CA ARG A 319 16.69 -4.97 13.14
C ARG A 319 15.81 -5.64 12.09
N ARG A 320 14.49 -5.72 12.31
CA ARG A 320 13.58 -6.30 11.31
C ARG A 320 13.40 -5.43 10.07
N PHE A 321 13.40 -4.10 10.22
CA PHE A 321 13.36 -3.16 9.10
C PHE A 321 14.67 -3.16 8.29
N ARG A 322 15.79 -3.52 8.93
CA ARG A 322 17.11 -3.60 8.29
C ARG A 322 17.46 -4.98 7.76
N ALA A 323 16.89 -6.03 8.33
CA ALA A 323 17.06 -7.40 7.86
C ALA A 323 16.58 -7.48 6.41
N ASP A 324 17.49 -7.82 5.51
CA ASP A 324 17.24 -7.97 4.07
C ASP A 324 17.02 -6.66 3.30
N LEU A 325 17.61 -5.53 3.74
CA LEU A 325 17.78 -4.38 2.85
C LEU A 325 18.88 -4.67 1.82
N ALA A 326 18.59 -4.44 0.54
CA ALA A 326 19.56 -4.60 -0.53
C ALA A 326 20.74 -3.64 -0.36
N VAL A 327 21.96 -4.17 -0.49
CA VAL A 327 23.17 -3.34 -0.55
C VAL A 327 23.35 -2.90 -1.99
N VAL A 328 23.40 -1.59 -2.20
CA VAL A 328 23.57 -0.99 -3.52
C VAL A 328 24.90 -1.46 -4.12
N PRO A 329 24.91 -2.15 -5.27
CA PRO A 329 26.15 -2.51 -5.95
C PRO A 329 26.90 -1.24 -6.34
N ARG A 330 28.21 -1.17 -6.06
CA ARG A 330 29.03 -0.07 -6.58
C ARG A 330 29.06 -0.21 -8.10
N THR A 331 28.57 0.79 -8.81
CA THR A 331 28.66 0.84 -10.27
C THR A 331 30.14 0.71 -10.66
N ALA A 332 30.48 -0.30 -11.47
CA ALA A 332 31.80 -0.35 -12.09
C ALA A 332 31.96 0.91 -12.96
N PRO A 333 33.15 1.54 -13.01
CA PRO A 333 33.40 2.66 -13.90
C PRO A 333 33.03 2.26 -15.32
N ASP A 334 32.38 3.18 -16.05
CA ASP A 334 31.90 3.00 -17.42
C ASP A 334 32.94 2.22 -18.25
N ALA A 335 32.61 0.97 -18.58
CA ALA A 335 33.34 0.27 -19.63
C ALA A 335 33.04 1.03 -20.93
N PRO A 336 34.06 1.32 -21.77
CA PRO A 336 33.87 2.11 -22.98
C PRO A 336 32.75 1.49 -23.82
N GLU A 337 31.83 2.34 -24.28
CA GLU A 337 30.87 1.98 -25.33
C GLU A 337 31.66 1.26 -26.42
N LEU A 338 31.31 0.00 -26.68
CA LEU A 338 31.84 -0.69 -27.84
C LEU A 338 31.36 0.09 -29.04
N GLU A 339 32.27 0.87 -29.63
CA GLU A 339 32.08 1.49 -30.94
C GLU A 339 31.53 0.41 -31.88
N GLU A 340 30.33 0.66 -32.40
CA GLU A 340 29.79 -0.08 -33.53
C GLU A 340 30.85 -0.11 -34.62
N GLY A 341 31.29 -1.32 -34.94
CA GLY A 341 32.50 -1.59 -35.69
C GLY A 341 32.65 -0.79 -36.98
N ALA A 342 33.80 -0.13 -37.04
CA ALA A 342 34.60 0.15 -38.21
C ALA A 342 34.31 -0.75 -39.43
N SER A 343 33.99 -0.09 -40.54
CA SER A 343 34.32 -0.42 -41.93
C SER A 343 34.81 -1.84 -42.21
N ILE A 344 33.96 -2.60 -42.90
CA ILE A 344 34.35 -3.78 -43.67
C ILE A 344 35.37 -3.34 -44.72
N GLU A 345 36.63 -3.68 -44.52
CA GLU A 345 37.72 -3.52 -45.47
C GLU A 345 37.52 -4.53 -46.61
N THR A 346 37.07 -4.04 -47.77
CA THR A 346 37.03 -4.81 -49.01
C THR A 346 38.43 -4.90 -49.60
N ALA A 347 39.01 -6.10 -49.58
CA ALA A 347 40.26 -6.41 -50.28
C ALA A 347 40.12 -6.18 -51.80
N PRO A 348 41.17 -5.69 -52.50
CA PRO A 348 41.12 -5.47 -53.94
C PRO A 348 41.32 -6.79 -54.70
N ALA A 349 40.44 -7.06 -55.66
CA ALA A 349 40.63 -8.13 -56.63
C ALA A 349 41.73 -7.73 -57.63
N SER A 350 42.82 -8.50 -57.67
CA SER A 350 43.84 -8.42 -58.70
C SER A 350 43.43 -9.23 -59.94
N ARG A 351 43.46 -8.54 -61.10
CA ARG A 351 43.57 -8.98 -62.51
C ARG A 351 42.87 -10.25 -63.00
#